data_AF-A0A0S8DR21-F1
#
_entry.id   AF-A0A0S8DR21-F1
#
_cell.length_a   1.000
_cell.length_b   1.000
_cell.length_c   1.000
_cell.angle_alpha   90.00
_cell.angle_beta   90.00
_cell.angle_gamma   90.00
#
_symmetry.space_group_name_H-M   'P 1'
#
loop_
_entity.id
_entity.type
_entity.pdbx_description
1 polymer ?
#
loop_
_entity_poly.entity_id
_entity_poly.type
_entity_poly.pdbx_seq_one_letter_code
_entity_poly.pdbx_strand_id
1 'polypeptide(L)'
;MSKPNDIATNLRAVRNRIARAAEAAHRPVDSIQLLAVSKRQSVEAIGAALSAGQRAFGESYLQEALAKMTALGEADIEWHFIGPLQSNKTKGVAEAFDWVHSVDRLSLAQRLSRQRPTDRPPLNVCVQVNISGEASKSGVAVEALPELL
;
A
#
# COMPACT_ATOMS: atom_id res chain seq x y z
N MET A 1 -33.13 -0.87 -1.29
CA MET A 1 -32.07 -0.62 -2.29
C MET A 1 -31.06 0.33 -1.66
N SER A 2 -29.86 -0.16 -1.33
CA SER A 2 -28.80 0.68 -0.74
C SER A 2 -28.36 1.71 -1.79
N LYS A 3 -28.29 2.99 -1.43
CA LYS A 3 -27.76 4.03 -2.34
C LYS A 3 -26.39 3.58 -2.86
N PRO A 4 -26.08 3.77 -4.16
CA PRO A 4 -24.71 3.60 -4.63
C PRO A 4 -23.84 4.51 -3.77
N ASN A 5 -23.00 3.90 -2.94
CA ASN A 5 -22.26 4.62 -1.94
C ASN A 5 -21.19 5.44 -2.66
N ASP A 6 -21.43 6.75 -2.77
CA ASP A 6 -20.57 7.66 -3.51
C ASP A 6 -19.16 7.63 -2.90
N ILE A 7 -18.19 7.17 -3.70
CA ILE A 7 -16.78 7.04 -3.32
C ILE A 7 -16.22 8.37 -2.85
N ALA A 8 -16.61 9.48 -3.48
CA ALA A 8 -16.17 10.81 -3.07
C ALA A 8 -16.68 11.17 -1.68
N THR A 9 -17.96 10.89 -1.40
CA THR A 9 -18.56 11.09 -0.08
C THR A 9 -17.87 10.24 1.01
N ASN A 10 -17.56 8.98 0.72
CA ASN A 10 -16.82 8.11 1.63
C ASN A 10 -15.41 8.63 1.92
N LEU A 11 -14.66 9.01 0.88
CA LEU A 11 -13.30 9.55 1.03
C LEU A 11 -13.32 10.83 1.88
N ARG A 12 -14.27 11.73 1.64
CA ARG A 12 -14.46 12.93 2.47
C ARG A 12 -14.76 12.58 3.92
N ALA A 13 -15.64 11.61 4.17
CA ALA A 13 -15.95 11.17 5.53
C ALA A 13 -14.71 10.59 6.26
N VAL A 14 -13.88 9.80 5.57
CA VAL A 14 -12.64 9.25 6.12
C VAL A 14 -11.60 10.35 6.37
N ARG A 15 -11.40 11.26 5.44
CA ARG A 15 -10.49 12.41 5.61
C ARG A 15 -10.89 13.28 6.80
N ASN A 16 -12.19 13.53 7.00
CA ASN A 16 -12.69 14.24 8.17
C ASN A 16 -12.43 13.48 9.48
N ARG A 17 -12.50 12.14 9.47
CA ARG A 17 -12.13 11.32 10.64
C ARG A 17 -10.64 11.41 10.94
N ILE A 18 -9.79 11.38 9.92
CA ILE A 18 -8.34 11.55 10.05
C ILE A 18 -8.03 12.93 10.66
N ALA A 19 -8.63 14.00 10.13
CA ALA A 19 -8.41 15.35 10.64
C ALA A 19 -8.76 15.47 12.14
N ARG A 20 -9.92 14.96 12.55
CA ARG A 20 -10.32 14.94 13.97
C ARG A 20 -9.37 14.12 14.84
N ALA A 21 -8.88 12.97 14.35
CA ALA A 21 -7.94 12.14 15.09
C ALA A 21 -6.57 12.82 15.23
N ALA A 22 -6.09 13.50 14.18
CA ALA A 22 -4.86 14.27 14.20
C ALA A 22 -4.94 15.43 15.21
N GLU A 23 -6.04 16.19 15.18
CA GLU A 23 -6.31 17.28 16.12
C GLU A 23 -6.34 16.81 17.57
N ALA A 24 -7.09 15.72 17.85
CA ALA A 24 -7.16 15.12 19.19
C ALA A 24 -5.80 14.61 19.70
N ALA A 25 -4.91 14.23 18.79
CA ALA A 25 -3.54 13.80 19.09
C ALA A 25 -2.51 14.93 19.06
N HIS A 26 -2.93 16.19 18.84
CA HIS A 26 -2.05 17.35 18.66
C HIS A 26 -0.99 17.17 17.57
N ARG A 27 -1.36 16.51 16.47
CA ARG A 27 -0.50 16.25 15.32
C ARG A 27 -0.99 17.04 14.09
N PRO A 28 -0.06 17.49 13.22
CA PRO A 28 -0.42 17.98 11.89
C PRO A 28 -1.21 16.93 11.10
N VAL A 29 -2.28 17.34 10.42
CA VAL A 29 -3.15 16.42 9.65
C VAL A 29 -2.42 15.74 8.49
N ASP A 30 -1.49 16.46 7.88
CA ASP A 30 -0.62 15.99 6.79
C ASP A 30 0.42 14.95 7.26
N SER A 31 0.62 14.78 8.57
CA SER A 31 1.42 13.68 9.12
C SER A 31 0.72 12.31 9.05
N ILE A 32 -0.53 12.25 8.55
CA ILE A 32 -1.29 11.02 8.37
C ILE A 32 -1.70 10.89 6.91
N GLN A 33 -1.15 9.90 6.21
CA GLN A 33 -1.51 9.59 4.83
C GLN A 33 -2.66 8.58 4.77
N LEU A 34 -3.66 8.87 3.94
CA LEU A 34 -4.74 7.93 3.64
C LEU A 34 -4.33 7.02 2.47
N LEU A 35 -4.17 5.73 2.75
CA LEU A 35 -3.99 4.69 1.73
C LEU A 35 -5.34 4.01 1.43
N ALA A 36 -5.83 4.15 0.19
CA ALA A 36 -7.08 3.50 -0.22
C ALA A 36 -6.82 2.05 -0.65
N VAL A 37 -7.33 1.07 0.08
CA VAL A 37 -7.17 -0.35 -0.27
C VAL A 37 -8.13 -0.72 -1.40
N SER A 38 -7.61 -0.96 -2.59
CA SER A 38 -8.39 -1.17 -3.82
C SER A 38 -8.46 -2.61 -4.30
N LYS A 39 -7.90 -3.58 -3.56
CA LYS A 39 -8.04 -5.00 -3.90
C LYS A 39 -9.52 -5.38 -4.07
N ARG A 40 -9.80 -6.13 -5.13
CA ARG A 40 -11.14 -6.54 -5.60
C ARG A 40 -12.08 -5.40 -6.02
N GLN A 41 -11.58 -4.17 -6.13
CA GLN A 41 -12.34 -3.06 -6.70
C GLN A 41 -12.08 -2.93 -8.20
N SER A 42 -13.06 -2.41 -8.93
CA SER A 42 -12.95 -2.20 -10.37
C SER A 42 -12.11 -0.96 -10.71
N VAL A 43 -11.67 -0.86 -11.96
CA VAL A 43 -10.92 0.31 -12.47
C VAL A 43 -11.77 1.57 -12.41
N GLU A 44 -13.08 1.47 -12.63
CA GLU A 44 -14.03 2.60 -12.53
C GLU A 44 -14.12 3.13 -11.09
N ALA A 45 -14.12 2.24 -10.10
CA ALA A 45 -14.10 2.64 -8.70
C ALA A 45 -12.81 3.38 -8.33
N ILE A 46 -11.66 2.91 -8.84
CA ILE A 46 -10.38 3.61 -8.67
C ILE A 46 -10.45 4.97 -9.38
N GLY A 47 -10.95 5.04 -10.61
CA GLY A 47 -11.14 6.29 -11.36
C GLY A 47 -12.02 7.32 -10.62
N ALA A 48 -13.09 6.87 -9.97
CA ALA A 48 -13.92 7.72 -9.12
C ALA A 48 -13.15 8.23 -7.89
N ALA A 49 -12.32 7.39 -7.26
CA ALA A 49 -11.46 7.81 -6.16
C ALA A 49 -10.37 8.81 -6.60
N LEU A 50 -9.77 8.61 -7.78
CA LEU A 50 -8.82 9.55 -8.38
C LEU A 50 -9.46 10.92 -8.63
N SER A 51 -10.68 10.92 -9.18
CA SER A 51 -11.47 12.13 -9.41
C SER A 51 -11.80 12.87 -8.10
N ALA A 52 -11.93 12.13 -7.00
CA ALA A 52 -12.08 12.67 -5.65
C ALA A 52 -10.75 13.02 -4.95
N GLY A 53 -9.63 13.05 -5.69
CA GLY A 53 -8.31 13.47 -5.20
C GLY A 53 -7.52 12.40 -4.45
N GLN A 54 -7.96 11.13 -4.43
CA GLN A 54 -7.12 10.05 -3.90
C GLN A 54 -5.95 9.77 -4.84
N ARG A 55 -4.77 9.48 -4.30
CA ARG A 55 -3.56 9.22 -5.10
C ARG A 55 -2.82 7.95 -4.67
N ALA A 56 -2.83 7.62 -3.39
CA ALA A 56 -2.19 6.41 -2.87
C ALA A 56 -3.17 5.24 -2.81
N PHE A 57 -2.80 4.10 -3.40
CA PHE A 57 -3.61 2.88 -3.43
C PHE A 57 -2.85 1.63 -2.99
N GLY A 58 -3.53 0.80 -2.20
CA GLY A 58 -2.99 -0.45 -1.66
C GLY A 58 -3.56 -1.68 -2.35
N GLU A 59 -2.69 -2.53 -2.89
CA GLU A 59 -3.04 -3.80 -3.53
C GLU A 59 -2.39 -4.99 -2.82
N SER A 60 -3.08 -6.15 -2.85
CA SER A 60 -2.56 -7.39 -2.24
C SER A 60 -2.30 -8.50 -3.25
N TYR A 61 -2.73 -8.36 -4.50
CA TYR A 61 -2.62 -9.39 -5.53
C TYR A 61 -1.92 -8.82 -6.75
N LEU A 62 -0.70 -9.29 -7.04
CA LEU A 62 0.15 -8.70 -8.08
C LEU A 62 -0.52 -8.68 -9.46
N GLN A 63 -1.13 -9.78 -9.90
CA GLN A 63 -1.71 -9.85 -11.24
C GLN A 63 -2.91 -8.92 -11.40
N GLU A 64 -3.74 -8.81 -10.38
CA GLU A 64 -4.86 -7.87 -10.34
C GLU A 64 -4.36 -6.42 -10.40
N ALA A 65 -3.32 -6.09 -9.63
CA ALA A 65 -2.71 -4.77 -9.61
C ALA A 65 -2.11 -4.40 -10.97
N LEU A 66 -1.35 -5.30 -11.60
CA LEU A 66 -0.76 -5.06 -12.93
C LEU A 66 -1.84 -4.80 -13.99
N ALA A 67 -2.95 -5.54 -13.95
CA ALA A 67 -4.08 -5.30 -14.84
C ALA A 67 -4.69 -3.90 -14.63
N LYS A 68 -4.85 -3.47 -13.38
CA LYS A 68 -5.33 -2.12 -13.04
C LYS A 68 -4.37 -1.02 -13.47
N MET A 69 -3.08 -1.17 -13.18
CA MET A 69 -2.02 -0.24 -13.61
C MET A 69 -2.02 -0.07 -15.13
N THR A 70 -2.12 -1.17 -15.86
CA THR A 70 -2.21 -1.15 -17.34
C THR A 70 -3.46 -0.40 -17.81
N ALA A 71 -4.62 -0.66 -17.20
CA ALA A 71 -5.88 -0.03 -17.57
C ALA A 71 -5.96 1.46 -17.19
N LEU A 72 -5.30 1.87 -16.11
CA LEU A 72 -5.25 3.26 -15.63
C LEU A 72 -4.16 4.10 -16.31
N GLY A 73 -3.20 3.46 -16.99
CA GLY A 73 -2.19 4.12 -17.80
C GLY A 73 -1.32 5.08 -17.00
N GLU A 74 -1.12 6.29 -17.54
CA GLU A 74 -0.26 7.34 -16.96
C GLU A 74 -0.93 8.15 -15.83
N ALA A 75 -1.99 7.61 -15.21
CA ALA A 75 -2.58 8.25 -14.05
C ALA A 75 -1.55 8.42 -12.92
N ASP A 76 -1.51 9.61 -12.31
CA ASP A 76 -0.67 9.91 -11.16
C ASP A 76 -1.15 9.13 -9.93
N ILE A 77 -0.56 7.95 -9.72
CA ILE A 77 -0.92 6.99 -8.68
C ILE A 77 0.34 6.48 -7.99
N GLU A 78 0.34 6.56 -6.68
CA GLU A 78 1.32 5.89 -5.84
C GLU A 78 0.80 4.49 -5.47
N TRP A 79 1.50 3.45 -5.90
CA TRP A 79 1.08 2.06 -5.69
C TRP A 79 1.83 1.41 -4.54
N HIS A 80 1.07 0.88 -3.57
CA HIS A 80 1.58 0.17 -2.41
C HIS A 80 1.20 -1.30 -2.48
N PHE A 81 2.20 -2.19 -2.41
CA PHE A 81 1.95 -3.61 -2.21
C PHE A 81 1.85 -3.91 -0.73
N ILE A 82 0.65 -4.27 -0.27
CA ILE A 82 0.32 -4.50 1.14
C ILE A 82 -0.03 -5.95 1.45
N GLY A 83 0.09 -6.84 0.47
CA GLY A 83 -0.14 -8.28 0.62
C GLY A 83 1.11 -9.04 1.07
N PRO A 84 0.97 -10.31 1.50
CA PRO A 84 2.11 -11.19 1.70
C PRO A 84 2.86 -11.39 0.37
N LEU A 85 4.19 -11.32 0.38
CA LEU A 85 5.00 -11.35 -0.83
C LEU A 85 5.73 -12.68 -1.01
N GLN A 86 5.27 -13.46 -1.98
CA GLN A 86 5.92 -14.72 -2.38
C GLN A 86 7.17 -14.45 -3.23
N SER A 87 8.21 -15.27 -3.05
CA SER A 87 9.52 -15.10 -3.71
C SER A 87 9.44 -15.04 -5.24
N ASN A 88 8.50 -15.75 -5.87
CA ASN A 88 8.31 -15.77 -7.32
C ASN A 88 7.58 -14.53 -7.87
N LYS A 89 7.02 -13.68 -7.01
CA LYS A 89 6.31 -12.44 -7.39
C LYS A 89 7.13 -11.17 -7.09
N THR A 90 8.27 -11.29 -6.41
CA THR A 90 9.11 -10.14 -6.02
C THR A 90 9.53 -9.28 -7.21
N LYS A 91 9.82 -9.88 -8.36
CA LYS A 91 10.26 -9.15 -9.55
C LYS A 91 9.19 -8.18 -10.05
N GLY A 92 7.97 -8.68 -10.29
CA GLY A 92 6.88 -7.81 -10.75
C GLY A 92 6.48 -6.76 -9.71
N VAL A 93 6.62 -7.05 -8.41
CA VAL A 93 6.43 -6.03 -7.37
C VAL A 93 7.51 -4.96 -7.44
N ALA A 94 8.78 -5.35 -7.53
CA ALA A 94 9.91 -4.42 -7.62
C ALA A 94 9.87 -3.57 -8.90
N GLU A 95 9.31 -4.07 -9.99
CA GLU A 95 9.22 -3.34 -11.26
C GLU A 95 8.04 -2.36 -11.30
N ALA A 96 6.93 -2.64 -10.59
CA ALA A 96 5.68 -1.91 -10.78
C ALA A 96 5.26 -1.00 -9.60
N PHE A 97 5.65 -1.32 -8.37
CA PHE A 97 5.16 -0.61 -7.17
C PHE A 97 6.12 0.46 -6.67
N ASP A 98 5.60 1.39 -5.88
CA ASP A 98 6.39 2.45 -5.24
C ASP A 98 6.70 2.10 -3.78
N TRP A 99 5.82 1.32 -3.15
CA TRP A 99 5.96 0.86 -1.78
C TRP A 99 5.71 -0.65 -1.61
N VAL A 100 6.41 -1.28 -0.67
CA VAL A 100 6.12 -2.63 -0.16
C VAL A 100 6.02 -2.61 1.36
N HIS A 101 4.87 -2.99 1.91
CA HIS A 101 4.61 -2.86 3.35
C HIS A 101 4.86 -4.16 4.15
N SER A 102 5.25 -5.23 3.47
CA SER A 102 5.28 -6.59 3.99
C SER A 102 6.69 -7.21 4.00
N VAL A 103 7.74 -6.40 4.14
CA VAL A 103 9.12 -6.92 4.23
C VAL A 103 9.33 -7.51 5.62
N ASP A 104 9.61 -8.81 5.69
CA ASP A 104 9.74 -9.56 6.95
C ASP A 104 11.04 -10.36 7.08
N ARG A 105 11.97 -10.20 6.13
CA ARG A 105 13.28 -10.88 6.14
C ARG A 105 14.26 -10.21 5.21
N LEU A 106 15.54 -10.24 5.59
CA LEU A 106 16.62 -9.65 4.79
C LEU A 106 16.68 -10.19 3.35
N SER A 107 16.48 -11.50 3.18
CA SER A 107 16.50 -12.12 1.85
C SER A 107 15.42 -11.58 0.90
N LEU A 108 14.27 -11.14 1.44
CA LEU A 108 13.21 -10.51 0.66
C LEU A 108 13.60 -9.08 0.26
N ALA A 109 14.09 -8.28 1.21
CA ALA A 109 14.57 -6.92 0.95
C ALA A 109 15.66 -6.89 -0.12
N GLN A 110 16.65 -7.78 0.01
CA GLN A 110 17.74 -7.93 -0.96
C GLN A 110 17.24 -8.36 -2.35
N ARG A 111 16.23 -9.24 -2.43
CA ARG A 111 15.64 -9.63 -3.72
C ARG A 111 14.92 -8.46 -4.38
N LEU A 112 14.13 -7.71 -3.63
CA LEU A 112 13.44 -6.51 -4.12
C LEU A 112 14.45 -5.48 -4.63
N SER A 113 15.49 -5.19 -3.84
CA SER A 113 16.55 -4.26 -4.22
C SER A 113 17.26 -4.68 -5.53
N ARG A 114 17.66 -5.94 -5.66
CA ARG A 114 18.31 -6.45 -6.89
C ARG A 114 17.41 -6.46 -8.13
N GLN A 115 16.09 -6.49 -7.94
CA GLN A 115 15.11 -6.58 -9.02
C GLN A 115 14.50 -5.23 -9.39
N ARG A 116 14.79 -4.16 -8.63
CA ARG A 116 14.33 -2.82 -8.92
C ARG A 116 15.03 -2.29 -10.18
N PRO A 117 14.29 -1.88 -11.22
CA PRO A 117 14.87 -1.26 -12.40
C PRO A 117 15.59 0.05 -12.06
N THR A 118 16.70 0.34 -12.75
CA THR A 118 17.54 1.51 -12.50
C THR A 118 16.92 2.84 -12.94
N ASP A 119 15.93 2.77 -13.83
CA ASP A 119 15.13 3.90 -14.32
C ASP A 119 13.96 4.26 -13.38
N ARG A 120 13.76 3.49 -12.30
CA ARG A 120 12.77 3.80 -11.27
C ARG A 120 13.41 4.37 -10.00
N PRO A 121 12.69 5.22 -9.25
CA PRO A 121 13.11 5.61 -7.90
C PRO A 121 13.32 4.38 -7.00
N PRO A 122 14.14 4.48 -5.94
CA PRO A 122 14.26 3.44 -4.94
C PRO A 122 12.89 2.97 -4.45
N LEU A 123 12.74 1.66 -4.26
CA LEU A 123 11.50 1.09 -3.74
C LEU A 123 11.40 1.42 -2.24
N ASN A 124 10.33 2.09 -1.84
CA ASN A 124 10.07 2.33 -0.43
C ASN A 124 9.61 1.04 0.24
N VAL A 125 10.06 0.79 1.47
CA VAL A 125 9.72 -0.43 2.20
C VAL A 125 9.33 -0.12 3.64
N CYS A 126 8.35 -0.87 4.15
CA CYS A 126 8.10 -1.00 5.57
C CYS A 126 8.51 -2.40 6.01
N VAL A 127 9.16 -2.50 7.18
CA VAL A 127 9.36 -3.77 7.85
C VAL A 127 8.06 -4.15 8.57
N GLN A 128 7.53 -5.33 8.25
CA GLN A 128 6.34 -5.86 8.90
C GLN A 128 6.72 -6.56 10.20
N VAL A 129 6.19 -6.06 11.32
CA VAL A 129 6.45 -6.59 12.66
C VAL A 129 5.22 -7.33 13.19
N ASN A 130 5.41 -8.54 13.69
CA ASN A 130 4.37 -9.28 14.39
C ASN A 130 4.30 -8.84 15.86
N ILE A 131 3.44 -7.86 16.14
CA ILE A 131 3.28 -7.29 17.49
C ILE A 131 2.48 -8.15 18.46
N SER A 132 1.81 -9.22 18.01
CA SER A 132 0.95 -10.04 18.89
C SER A 132 1.59 -11.34 19.37
N GLY A 133 2.76 -11.70 18.83
CA GLY A 133 3.46 -12.95 19.16
C GLY A 133 2.74 -14.24 18.71
N GLU A 134 1.63 -14.13 17.99
CA GLU A 134 0.89 -15.29 17.50
C GLU A 134 1.59 -15.87 16.27
N ALA A 135 1.89 -17.17 16.28
CA ALA A 135 2.58 -17.85 15.17
C ALA A 135 1.79 -17.84 13.85
N SER A 136 0.48 -17.59 13.89
CA SER A 136 -0.39 -17.46 12.72
C SER A 136 -0.24 -16.12 11.99
N LYS A 137 0.41 -15.11 12.60
CA LYS A 137 0.56 -13.77 12.01
C LYS A 137 1.93 -13.59 11.36
N SER A 138 1.94 -12.90 10.23
CA SER A 138 3.15 -12.59 9.47
C SER A 138 3.93 -11.42 10.07
N GLY A 139 5.22 -11.35 9.74
CA GLY A 139 6.14 -10.31 10.18
C GLY A 139 7.26 -10.87 11.07
N VAL A 140 8.31 -10.07 11.23
CA VAL A 140 9.40 -10.38 12.17
C VAL A 140 8.92 -10.27 13.61
N ALA A 141 9.49 -11.10 14.48
CA ALA A 141 9.37 -10.88 15.92
C ALA A 141 9.99 -9.52 16.29
N VAL A 142 9.44 -8.86 17.31
CA VAL A 142 9.90 -7.54 17.75
C VAL A 142 11.39 -7.59 18.13
N GLU A 143 11.81 -8.70 18.72
CA GLU A 143 13.18 -8.95 19.17
C GLU A 143 14.16 -9.13 18.01
N ALA A 144 13.68 -9.58 16.84
CA ALA A 144 14.48 -9.77 15.63
C ALA A 144 14.52 -8.52 14.73
N LEU A 145 13.72 -7.50 15.02
CA LEU A 145 13.67 -6.26 14.22
C LEU A 145 15.03 -5.55 14.09
N PRO A 146 15.89 -5.46 15.13
CA PRO A 146 17.19 -4.80 15.01
C PRO A 146 18.12 -5.42 13.95
N GLU A 147 17.92 -6.69 13.56
CA GLU A 147 18.73 -7.36 12.53
C GLU A 147 18.33 -6.95 11.09
N LEU A 148 17.22 -6.22 10.93
CA LEU A 148 16.67 -5.79 9.63
C LEU A 148 16.78 -4.28 9.37
N LEU A 149 17.26 -3.48 10.34
CA LEU A 149 17.40 -2.01 10.25
C LEU A 149 18.85 -1.62 9.95
#